data_AF-A0AAP9Y493-F1
#
_entry.id   AF-A0AAP9Y493-F1
#
_cell.length_a   1.000
_cell.length_b   1.000
_cell.length_c   1.000
_cell.angle_alpha   90.00
_cell.angle_beta   90.00
_cell.angle_gamma   90.00
#
_symmetry.space_group_name_H-M   'P 1'
#
loop_
_entity.id
_entity.type
_entity.pdbx_description
1 polymer ?
#
loop_
_entity_poly.entity_id
_entity_poly.type
_entity_poly.pdbx_seq_one_letter_code
_entity_poly.pdbx_strand_id
1 'polypeptide(L)'
;MAGSSLLEVAIALLLLAGATVGVLGAQLAMRHVEADLSRRAQAWRLADSRAELARSESVPTVDWARAAPDLPGARFDTSARDGHALVTVSWRRGGHGAAPAVCKPRVSGTRQPAGCVALAYAAELSP
;
A
#
# COMPACT_ATOMS: atom_id res chain seq x y z
N MET A 1 8.43 46.28 -35.20
CA MET A 1 8.09 44.88 -35.51
C MET A 1 8.84 43.84 -34.65
N ALA A 2 10.04 44.11 -34.11
CA ALA A 2 10.74 43.15 -33.24
C ALA A 2 10.10 42.90 -31.85
N GLY A 3 9.39 43.89 -31.29
CA GLY A 3 8.79 43.78 -29.94
C GLY A 3 7.62 42.80 -29.81
N SER A 4 6.84 42.58 -30.86
CA SER A 4 5.74 41.59 -30.83
C SER A 4 6.27 40.15 -30.90
N SER A 5 7.33 39.92 -31.67
CA SER A 5 7.98 38.60 -31.79
C SER A 5 8.68 38.18 -30.50
N LEU A 6 9.35 39.10 -29.80
CA LEU A 6 9.98 38.79 -28.51
C LEU A 6 8.95 38.46 -27.42
N LEU A 7 7.83 39.19 -27.39
CA LEU A 7 6.75 38.91 -26.44
C LEU A 7 6.10 37.55 -26.73
N GLU A 8 5.85 37.23 -28.00
CA GLU A 8 5.29 35.94 -28.42
C GLU A 8 6.20 34.77 -28.04
N VAL A 9 7.51 34.89 -28.28
CA VAL A 9 8.50 33.89 -27.84
C VAL A 9 8.52 33.77 -26.32
N ALA A 10 8.48 34.87 -25.58
CA ALA A 10 8.45 34.84 -24.12
C ALA A 10 7.18 34.13 -23.60
N ILE A 11 6.01 34.41 -24.18
CA ILE A 11 4.75 33.74 -23.84
C ILE A 11 4.85 32.25 -24.16
N ALA A 12 5.34 31.87 -25.34
CA ALA A 12 5.51 30.48 -25.74
C ALA A 12 6.43 29.72 -24.77
N LEU A 13 7.54 30.34 -24.35
CA LEU A 13 8.46 29.77 -23.37
C LEU A 13 7.81 29.60 -21.99
N LEU A 14 7.01 30.57 -21.53
CA LEU A 14 6.28 30.48 -20.27
C LEU A 14 5.23 29.37 -20.30
N LEU A 15 4.49 29.24 -21.40
CA LEU A 15 3.51 28.17 -21.58
C LEU A 15 4.19 26.79 -21.65
N LEU A 16 5.32 26.68 -22.35
CA LEU A 16 6.10 25.45 -22.42
C LEU A 16 6.67 25.06 -21.05
N ALA A 17 7.18 26.03 -20.29
CA ALA A 17 7.64 25.81 -18.92
C ALA A 17 6.50 25.34 -18.01
N GLY A 18 5.33 25.98 -18.08
CA GLY A 18 4.14 25.57 -17.33
C GLY A 18 3.70 24.15 -17.67
N ALA A 19 3.68 23.80 -18.95
CA ALA A 19 3.32 22.46 -19.42
C ALA A 19 4.29 21.40 -18.91
N THR A 20 5.61 21.66 -18.96
CA THR A 20 6.61 20.69 -18.49
C THR A 20 6.52 20.45 -16.98
N VAL A 21 6.30 21.51 -16.18
CA VAL A 21 6.06 21.37 -14.73
C VAL A 21 4.80 20.54 -14.45
N GLY A 22 3.71 20.79 -15.19
CA GLY A 22 2.47 20.01 -15.06
C GLY A 22 2.68 18.53 -15.36
N VAL A 23 3.40 18.21 -16.44
CA VAL A 23 3.71 16.83 -16.83
C VAL A 23 4.58 16.13 -15.77
N LEU A 24 5.62 16.80 -15.26
CA LEU A 24 6.48 16.24 -14.21
C LEU A 24 5.69 15.99 -12.92
N GLY A 25 4.81 16.91 -12.53
CA GLY A 25 3.92 16.72 -11.39
C GLY A 25 3.01 15.51 -11.55
N ALA A 26 2.40 15.33 -12.72
CA ALA A 26 1.56 14.17 -13.01
C ALA A 26 2.36 12.85 -12.97
N GLN A 27 3.57 12.82 -13.51
CA GLN A 27 4.43 11.63 -13.46
C GLN A 27 4.82 11.24 -12.04
N LEU A 28 5.18 12.21 -11.20
CA LEU A 28 5.47 11.96 -9.78
C LEU A 28 4.23 11.41 -9.05
N ALA A 29 3.05 11.97 -9.30
CA ALA A 29 1.81 11.48 -8.73
C ALA A 29 1.52 10.03 -9.16
N MET A 30 1.68 9.69 -10.45
CA MET A 30 1.50 8.33 -10.95
C MET A 30 2.48 7.35 -10.30
N ARG A 31 3.76 7.71 -10.18
CA ARG A 31 4.77 6.87 -9.51
C ARG A 31 4.41 6.58 -8.05
N HIS A 32 3.86 7.56 -7.34
CA HIS A 32 3.40 7.34 -5.97
C HIS A 32 2.21 6.38 -5.89
N VAL A 33 1.28 6.45 -6.85
CA VAL A 33 0.14 5.53 -6.92
C VAL A 33 0.60 4.11 -7.26
N GLU A 34 1.48 3.93 -8.25
CA GLU A 34 2.07 2.64 -8.61
C GLU A 34 2.75 1.97 -7.42
N ALA A 35 3.53 2.73 -6.65
CA ALA A 35 4.21 2.23 -5.47
C ALA A 35 3.24 1.83 -4.33
N ASP A 36 2.08 2.47 -4.21
CA ASP A 36 1.06 2.08 -3.23
C ASP A 36 0.35 0.78 -3.66
N LEU A 37 0.03 0.67 -4.95
CA LEU A 37 -0.62 -0.52 -5.51
C LEU A 37 0.28 -1.75 -5.45
N SER A 38 1.58 -1.61 -5.75
CA SER A 38 2.53 -2.71 -5.68
C SER A 38 2.67 -3.28 -4.26
N ARG A 39 2.75 -2.39 -3.26
CA ARG A 39 2.75 -2.79 -1.83
C ARG A 39 1.47 -3.52 -1.45
N ARG A 40 0.30 -3.01 -1.85
CA ARG A 40 -0.97 -3.70 -1.58
C ARG A 40 -1.03 -5.08 -2.24
N ALA A 41 -0.57 -5.20 -3.48
CA ALA A 41 -0.52 -6.47 -4.19
C ALA A 41 0.42 -7.49 -3.53
N GLN A 42 1.56 -7.04 -2.99
CA GLN A 42 2.44 -7.89 -2.19
C GLN A 42 1.78 -8.31 -0.87
N ALA A 43 1.12 -7.38 -0.17
CA ALA A 43 0.43 -7.67 1.08
C ALA A 43 -0.68 -8.73 0.89
N TRP A 44 -1.44 -8.66 -0.21
CA TRP A 44 -2.44 -9.68 -0.55
C TRP A 44 -1.82 -11.06 -0.78
N ARG A 45 -0.72 -11.14 -1.55
CA ARG A 45 -0.01 -12.42 -1.79
C ARG A 45 0.50 -13.04 -0.49
N LEU A 46 1.03 -12.22 0.41
CA LEU A 46 1.51 -12.69 1.72
C LEU A 46 0.36 -13.13 2.63
N ALA A 47 -0.77 -12.41 2.62
CA ALA A 47 -1.97 -12.80 3.36
C ALA A 47 -2.49 -14.17 2.90
N ASP A 48 -2.53 -14.37 1.58
CA ASP A 48 -2.95 -15.63 0.95
C ASP A 48 -2.01 -16.79 1.28
N SER A 49 -0.70 -16.61 1.11
CA SER A 49 0.31 -17.62 1.48
C SER A 49 0.24 -18.00 2.96
N ARG A 50 -0.08 -17.04 3.84
CA ARG A 50 -0.26 -17.30 5.26
C ARG A 50 -1.56 -18.04 5.56
N ALA A 51 -2.64 -17.74 4.83
CA ALA A 51 -3.91 -18.48 4.95
C ALA A 51 -3.76 -19.93 4.45
N GLU A 52 -3.01 -20.15 3.37
CA GLU A 52 -2.64 -21.50 2.89
C GLU A 52 -1.81 -22.24 3.93
N LEU A 53 -0.75 -21.61 4.49
CA LEU A 53 0.09 -22.24 5.51
C LEU A 53 -0.70 -22.58 6.79
N ALA A 54 -1.66 -21.73 7.16
CA ALA A 54 -2.54 -21.98 8.30
C ALA A 54 -3.49 -23.16 8.05
N ARG A 55 -3.89 -23.40 6.79
CA ARG A 55 -4.72 -24.54 6.40
C ARG A 55 -3.93 -25.84 6.28
N SER A 56 -2.65 -25.79 5.95
CA SER A 56 -1.83 -27.00 5.78
C SER A 56 -1.33 -27.64 7.09
N GLU A 57 -1.75 -27.15 8.26
CA GLU A 57 -1.31 -27.57 9.62
C GLU A 57 0.23 -27.65 9.79
N SER A 58 0.97 -27.00 8.90
CA SER A 58 2.42 -27.07 8.85
C SER A 58 3.04 -26.15 9.89
N VAL A 59 4.12 -26.62 10.53
CA VAL A 59 4.86 -25.84 11.52
C VAL A 59 5.31 -24.50 10.90
N PRO A 60 5.06 -23.35 11.55
CA PRO A 60 5.43 -22.05 11.00
C PRO A 60 6.95 -21.89 10.97
N THR A 61 7.56 -22.18 9.81
CA THR A 61 9.00 -22.02 9.54
C THR A 61 9.33 -20.70 8.84
N VAL A 62 8.31 -19.98 8.38
CA VAL A 62 8.47 -18.75 7.59
C VAL A 62 8.68 -17.54 8.51
N ASP A 63 9.83 -16.88 8.38
CA ASP A 63 10.06 -15.55 8.93
C ASP A 63 9.32 -14.51 8.07
N TRP A 64 8.06 -14.25 8.43
CA TRP A 64 7.18 -13.33 7.72
C TRP A 64 7.67 -11.88 7.71
N ALA A 65 8.47 -11.47 8.69
CA ALA A 65 9.04 -10.13 8.71
C ALA A 65 10.12 -9.99 7.62
N ARG A 66 10.92 -11.04 7.38
CA ARG A 66 11.86 -11.10 6.26
C ARG A 66 11.19 -11.33 4.91
N ALA A 67 10.05 -12.01 4.88
CA ALA A 67 9.31 -12.28 3.64
C ALA A 67 8.64 -11.04 3.02
N ALA A 68 8.67 -9.90 3.70
CA ALA A 68 7.96 -8.68 3.31
C ALA A 68 8.89 -7.45 3.16
N PRO A 69 9.94 -7.52 2.31
CA PRO A 69 10.96 -6.47 2.23
C PRO A 69 10.40 -5.10 1.78
N ASP A 70 9.36 -5.08 0.95
CA ASP A 70 8.79 -3.82 0.43
C ASP A 70 7.63 -3.28 1.29
N LEU A 71 7.29 -3.97 2.39
CA LEU A 71 6.30 -3.56 3.38
C LEU A 71 7.01 -3.10 4.65
N PRO A 72 7.33 -1.80 4.78
CA PRO A 72 8.14 -1.32 5.88
C PRO A 72 7.40 -1.49 7.22
N GLY A 73 8.01 -2.25 8.13
CA GLY A 73 7.40 -2.56 9.43
C GLY A 73 6.16 -3.43 9.31
N ALA A 74 6.13 -4.35 8.35
CA ALA A 74 5.07 -5.33 8.18
C ALA A 74 4.79 -6.07 9.49
N ARG A 75 3.50 -6.27 9.77
CA ARG A 75 2.99 -7.09 10.87
C ARG A 75 1.88 -7.98 10.36
N PHE A 76 1.87 -9.19 10.88
CA PHE A 76 0.93 -10.24 10.52
C PHE A 76 0.15 -10.61 11.77
N ASP A 77 -1.15 -10.62 11.64
CA ASP A 77 -2.07 -11.00 12.71
C ASP A 77 -3.08 -12.00 12.16
N THR A 78 -3.47 -12.97 12.97
CA THR A 78 -4.52 -13.92 12.63
C THR A 78 -5.58 -13.81 13.71
N SER A 79 -6.82 -13.49 13.33
CA SER A 79 -7.97 -13.39 14.22
C SER A 79 -9.12 -14.23 13.68
N ALA A 80 -10.15 -14.45 14.49
CA ALA A 80 -11.39 -15.07 14.03
C ALA A 80 -12.52 -14.04 14.08
N ARG A 81 -13.36 -14.02 13.05
CA ARG A 81 -14.52 -13.12 12.96
C ARG A 81 -15.64 -13.81 12.18
N ASP A 82 -16.84 -13.79 12.76
CA ASP A 82 -18.07 -14.30 12.12
C ASP A 82 -17.93 -15.76 11.61
N GLY A 83 -17.22 -16.61 12.36
CA GLY A 83 -16.97 -18.02 11.99
C GLY A 83 -15.86 -18.24 10.96
N HIS A 84 -15.20 -17.19 10.50
CA HIS A 84 -14.07 -17.26 9.57
C HIS A 84 -12.76 -16.88 10.25
N ALA A 85 -11.67 -17.52 9.84
CA ALA A 85 -10.34 -17.07 10.20
C ALA A 85 -9.94 -15.89 9.29
N LEU A 86 -9.26 -14.90 9.84
CA LEU A 86 -8.90 -13.66 9.17
C LEU A 86 -7.40 -13.43 9.32
N VAL A 87 -6.67 -13.42 8.21
CA VAL A 87 -5.28 -12.96 8.17
C VAL A 87 -5.27 -11.47 7.88
N THR A 88 -4.67 -10.68 8.78
CA THR A 88 -4.43 -9.25 8.57
C THR A 88 -2.95 -8.99 8.37
N VAL A 89 -2.60 -8.28 7.30
CA VAL A 89 -1.24 -7.78 7.04
C VAL A 89 -1.29 -6.27 7.11
N SER A 90 -0.46 -5.67 7.98
CA SER A 90 -0.39 -4.21 8.15
C SER A 90 1.04 -3.72 8.00
N TRP A 91 1.22 -2.50 7.48
CA TRP A 91 2.53 -1.89 7.26
C TRP A 91 2.51 -0.37 7.44
N ARG A 92 3.69 0.25 7.49
CA ARG A 92 3.82 1.70 7.52
C ARG A 92 3.66 2.26 6.10
N ARG A 93 2.78 3.26 5.93
CA ARG A 93 2.70 4.05 4.70
C ARG A 93 3.73 5.18 4.77
N GLY A 94 4.51 5.38 3.73
CA GLY A 94 5.33 6.58 3.57
C GLY A 94 4.49 7.71 2.95
N GLY A 95 4.57 8.92 3.50
CA GLY A 95 3.96 10.14 2.92
C GLY A 95 2.58 10.54 3.48
N HIS A 96 2.14 11.75 3.13
CA HIS A 96 0.87 12.35 3.55
C HIS A 96 -0.26 11.88 2.63
N GLY A 97 -1.01 10.88 3.09
CA GLY A 97 -2.27 10.46 2.47
C GLY A 97 -3.15 9.86 3.56
N ALA A 98 -4.46 10.03 3.43
CA ALA A 98 -5.41 9.55 4.42
C ALA A 98 -5.22 8.04 4.68
N ALA A 99 -5.17 7.69 5.97
CA ALA A 99 -5.16 6.32 6.46
C ALA A 99 -6.43 5.56 6.00
N PRO A 100 -6.38 4.22 5.90
CA PRO A 100 -7.46 3.40 5.33
C PRO A 100 -8.79 3.58 6.06
N ALA A 101 -9.90 3.49 5.31
CA ALA A 101 -11.25 3.71 5.83
C ALA A 101 -11.60 2.75 6.98
N VAL A 102 -11.15 1.47 6.98
CA VAL A 102 -10.93 0.66 8.21
C VAL A 102 -9.96 -0.51 7.99
N CYS A 103 -8.92 -0.62 8.83
CA CYS A 103 -8.46 -1.91 9.39
C CYS A 103 -8.17 -1.69 10.89
N LYS A 104 -8.97 -2.30 11.79
CA LYS A 104 -8.82 -2.15 13.25
C LYS A 104 -9.51 -3.30 14.03
N PRO A 105 -9.17 -3.56 15.32
CA PRO A 105 -8.59 -2.58 16.25
C PRO A 105 -7.34 -3.00 17.03
N ARG A 106 -6.44 -2.03 17.20
CA ARG A 106 -5.42 -2.02 18.25
C ARG A 106 -6.02 -1.34 19.49
N VAL A 107 -5.96 -1.99 20.66
CA VAL A 107 -6.32 -1.35 21.94
C VAL A 107 -5.10 -0.61 22.50
N SER A 108 -5.34 0.68 22.77
CA SER A 108 -4.55 1.77 23.37
C SER A 108 -3.01 1.79 23.29
N GLY A 109 -2.49 2.81 22.58
CA GLY A 109 -1.26 3.50 23.02
C GLY A 109 -0.24 3.89 21.94
N THR A 110 -0.36 3.44 20.69
CA THR A 110 0.77 3.57 19.75
C THR A 110 0.38 3.99 18.33
N ARG A 111 1.09 5.05 17.88
CA ARG A 111 1.18 5.68 16.56
C ARG A 111 0.93 4.71 15.37
N GLN A 112 0.15 5.17 14.39
CA GLN A 112 -0.56 4.47 13.31
C GLN A 112 0.24 3.42 12.50
N PRO A 113 -0.31 2.22 12.22
CA PRO A 113 -0.08 1.52 10.95
C PRO A 113 -0.91 2.20 9.85
N ALA A 114 -0.33 2.45 8.67
CA ALA A 114 -0.92 3.33 7.67
C ALA A 114 -1.28 2.64 6.32
N GLY A 115 -1.00 1.34 6.18
CA GLY A 115 -1.56 0.48 5.13
C GLY A 115 -1.91 -0.90 5.70
N CYS A 116 -2.95 -1.54 5.16
CA CYS A 116 -3.41 -2.85 5.62
C CYS A 116 -4.23 -3.59 4.57
N VAL A 117 -4.22 -4.92 4.62
CA VAL A 117 -5.16 -5.83 3.95
C VAL A 117 -5.63 -6.89 4.94
N ALA A 118 -6.84 -7.41 4.75
CA ALA A 118 -7.40 -8.48 5.56
C ALA A 118 -8.06 -9.53 4.65
N LEU A 119 -7.65 -10.78 4.77
CA LEU A 119 -8.14 -11.92 3.99
C LEU A 119 -8.86 -12.89 4.91
N ALA A 120 -10.14 -13.15 4.65
CA ALA A 120 -10.90 -14.19 5.35
C ALA A 120 -10.73 -15.55 4.65
N TYR A 121 -10.62 -16.62 5.42
CA TYR A 121 -10.53 -17.99 4.92
C TYR A 121 -11.30 -18.96 5.84
N ALA A 122 -11.72 -20.09 5.29
CA ALA A 122 -12.28 -21.18 6.09
C ALA A 122 -11.14 -21.88 6.83
N ALA A 123 -11.21 -21.91 8.16
CA ALA A 123 -10.45 -22.88 8.93
C ALA A 123 -11.28 -24.17 8.92
N GLU A 124 -10.70 -25.31 8.55
CA GLU A 124 -11.41 -26.58 8.68
C GLU A 124 -11.75 -26.78 10.16
N LEU A 125 -13.04 -26.70 10.50
CA LEU A 125 -13.53 -27.26 11.75
C LEU A 125 -13.37 -28.78 11.60
N SER A 126 -12.36 -29.36 12.22
CA SER A 126 -12.42 -30.79 12.51
C SER A 126 -13.63 -31.03 13.42
N PRO A 127 -14.60 -31.87 13.03
CA PRO A 127 -15.59 -32.40 13.97
C PRO A 127 -14.92 -33.31 15.02
#